data_AF-A0A9P7BL92-F1
#
_entry.id   AF-A0A9P7BL92-F1
#
_cell.length_a   1.000
_cell.length_b   1.000
_cell.length_c   1.000
_cell.angle_alpha   90.00
_cell.angle_beta   90.00
_cell.angle_gamma   90.00
#
_symmetry.space_group_name_H-M   'P 1'
#
loop_
_entity.id
_entity.type
_entity.pdbx_description
1 polymer ?
#
loop_
_entity_poly.entity_id
_entity_poly.type
_entity_poly.pdbx_seq_one_letter_code
_entity_poly.pdbx_strand_id
1 'polypeptide(L)'
;MNYDKTVAFSVSGRAHPHWLPALHEHGITKWHDRNDSEPLIYLGYPLATSSSQKKVFQDRLITKIKHACDIHKQRQLSVRGRATVLNVLILSTLWHVLRVSWFPQRLLGTIGSICREFLMFRVFPPVSFDVLQLPLKQGGLGVLNPAIQQLALQFRWLTPLIHENNPTSLTVRWIGAHMESMSTLSLLDRRLPFIFPALRRGLLHEYRPGLCSILYRAFDSLFDRATVSKNLNVPLDQPPQLTSDFCLSLPLSATVSWPAQIKPSVQHSFDTVLVKDAFFFDPVLQCLIPLSSSQGNSSLIIGKYRILKLLRWIQSGECFGGPAN
;
A
#
# COMPACT_ATOMS: atom_id res chain seq x y z
N MET A 1 -27.41 -26.14 3.57
CA MET A 1 -27.24 -24.69 3.32
C MET A 1 -28.62 -24.05 3.23
N ASN A 2 -28.76 -22.79 3.61
CA ASN A 2 -30.04 -22.07 3.54
C ASN A 2 -30.12 -21.26 2.23
N TYR A 3 -30.41 -21.95 1.13
CA TYR A 3 -30.26 -21.44 -0.25
C TYR A 3 -31.14 -20.22 -0.58
N ASP A 4 -32.28 -20.07 0.09
CA ASP A 4 -33.18 -18.92 0.00
C ASP A 4 -32.56 -17.60 0.51
N LYS A 5 -31.55 -17.71 1.40
CA LYS A 5 -30.77 -16.56 1.90
C LYS A 5 -29.43 -16.40 1.19
N THR A 6 -29.07 -17.33 0.30
CA THR A 6 -27.82 -17.28 -0.45
C THR A 6 -27.94 -16.26 -1.57
N VAL A 7 -26.90 -15.45 -1.72
CA VAL A 7 -26.74 -14.51 -2.85
C VAL A 7 -25.52 -14.97 -3.63
N ALA A 8 -25.72 -15.33 -4.89
CA ALA A 8 -24.63 -15.55 -5.83
C ALA A 8 -24.11 -14.20 -6.32
N PHE A 9 -22.81 -14.07 -6.54
CA PHE A 9 -22.23 -12.82 -7.03
C PHE A 9 -21.06 -13.06 -7.97
N SER A 10 -20.87 -12.11 -8.89
CA SER A 10 -19.76 -12.15 -9.84
C SER A 10 -18.49 -11.54 -9.24
N VAL A 11 -17.45 -12.35 -9.04
CA VAL A 11 -16.12 -11.84 -8.61
C VAL A 11 -15.53 -10.87 -9.63
N SER A 12 -15.81 -11.09 -10.92
CA SER A 12 -15.42 -10.18 -12.00
C SER A 12 -16.24 -8.88 -12.05
N GLY A 13 -17.35 -8.82 -11.30
CA GLY A 13 -18.37 -7.78 -11.38
C GLY A 13 -19.23 -7.79 -12.64
N ARG A 14 -18.91 -8.60 -13.67
CA ARG A 14 -19.74 -8.69 -14.89
C ARG A 14 -21.00 -9.52 -14.64
N ALA A 15 -22.09 -9.15 -15.30
CA ALA A 15 -23.28 -9.99 -15.37
C ALA A 15 -22.94 -11.29 -16.11
N HIS A 16 -23.36 -12.43 -15.56
CA HIS A 16 -23.17 -13.75 -16.15
C HIS A 16 -24.51 -14.50 -16.20
N PRO A 17 -25.42 -14.11 -17.11
CA PRO A 17 -26.79 -14.62 -17.12
C PRO A 17 -26.90 -16.13 -17.36
N HIS A 18 -25.89 -16.73 -18.00
CA HIS A 18 -25.83 -18.17 -18.26
C HIS A 18 -25.73 -19.02 -16.99
N TRP A 19 -25.32 -18.47 -15.85
CA TRP A 19 -25.33 -19.18 -14.57
C TRP A 19 -26.69 -19.19 -13.88
N LEU A 20 -27.60 -18.29 -14.26
CA LEU A 20 -28.89 -18.14 -13.57
C LEU A 20 -29.72 -19.44 -13.60
N PRO A 21 -29.85 -20.18 -14.72
CA PRO A 21 -30.61 -21.44 -14.73
C PRO A 21 -30.05 -22.47 -13.74
N ALA A 22 -28.73 -22.68 -13.75
CA ALA A 22 -28.06 -23.62 -12.85
C ALA A 22 -28.20 -23.22 -11.37
N LEU A 23 -28.20 -21.92 -11.06
CA LEU A 23 -28.44 -21.41 -9.70
C LEU A 23 -29.90 -21.61 -9.28
N HIS A 24 -30.85 -21.40 -10.19
CA HIS A 24 -32.27 -21.62 -9.94
C HIS A 24 -32.59 -23.08 -9.63
N GLU A 25 -31.95 -24.04 -10.28
CA GLU A 25 -32.08 -25.48 -9.96
C GLU A 25 -31.69 -25.80 -8.51
N HIS A 26 -30.79 -25.02 -7.92
CA HIS A 26 -30.34 -25.15 -6.54
C HIS A 26 -31.11 -24.23 -5.56
N GLY A 27 -32.17 -23.56 -6.02
CA GLY A 27 -32.98 -22.65 -5.22
C GLY A 27 -32.33 -21.30 -4.91
N ILE A 28 -31.25 -20.94 -5.61
CA ILE A 28 -30.56 -19.65 -5.46
C ILE A 28 -31.13 -18.66 -6.48
N THR A 29 -31.98 -17.74 -6.01
CA THR A 29 -32.69 -16.78 -6.86
C THR A 29 -32.07 -15.39 -6.88
N LYS A 30 -31.14 -15.11 -5.96
CA LYS A 30 -30.51 -13.79 -5.81
C LYS A 30 -29.14 -13.79 -6.47
N TRP A 31 -28.96 -12.86 -7.41
CA TRP A 31 -27.70 -12.58 -8.10
C TRP A 31 -27.27 -11.13 -7.83
N HIS A 32 -25.98 -10.90 -7.64
CA HIS A 32 -25.38 -9.59 -7.47
C HIS A 32 -24.21 -9.35 -8.44
N ASP A 33 -24.22 -8.20 -9.10
CA ASP A 33 -23.15 -7.76 -9.99
C ASP A 33 -22.93 -6.24 -9.93
N ARG A 34 -22.19 -5.69 -10.91
CA ARG A 34 -21.84 -4.26 -10.94
C ARG A 34 -22.99 -3.33 -11.26
N ASN A 35 -24.08 -3.84 -11.84
CA ASN A 35 -25.23 -3.07 -12.28
C ASN A 35 -26.18 -2.78 -11.11
N ASP A 36 -26.08 -3.54 -10.02
CA ASP A 36 -26.81 -3.25 -8.79
C ASP A 36 -26.42 -1.87 -8.24
N SER A 37 -27.42 -1.13 -7.77
CA SER A 37 -27.23 0.21 -7.21
C SER A 37 -26.47 0.18 -5.88
N GLU A 38 -26.57 -0.92 -5.13
CA GLU A 38 -25.98 -1.10 -3.81
C GLU A 38 -24.88 -2.17 -3.82
N PRO A 39 -23.82 -2.01 -3.02
CA PRO A 39 -22.84 -3.07 -2.85
C PRO A 39 -23.40 -4.21 -2.00
N LEU A 40 -23.03 -5.44 -2.37
CA LEU A 40 -23.23 -6.60 -1.52
C LEU A 40 -22.39 -6.46 -0.23
N ILE A 41 -22.99 -6.74 0.92
CA ILE A 41 -22.31 -6.64 2.22
C ILE A 41 -21.97 -8.03 2.74
N TYR A 42 -20.69 -8.26 3.01
CA TYR A 42 -20.20 -9.49 3.63
C TYR A 42 -19.44 -9.17 4.92
N LEU A 43 -19.95 -9.64 6.06
CA LEU A 43 -19.38 -9.37 7.41
C LEU A 43 -19.14 -7.87 7.71
N GLY A 44 -20.01 -7.01 7.15
CA GLY A 44 -19.90 -5.56 7.27
C GLY A 44 -18.94 -4.89 6.28
N TYR A 45 -18.30 -5.65 5.39
CA TYR A 45 -17.44 -5.14 4.31
C TYR A 45 -18.20 -5.06 2.98
N PRO A 46 -18.01 -3.99 2.20
CA PRO A 46 -18.64 -3.86 0.89
C PRO A 46 -17.86 -4.66 -0.18
N LEU A 47 -18.52 -5.63 -0.79
CA LEU A 47 -18.07 -6.28 -2.02
C LEU A 47 -18.52 -5.42 -3.22
N ALA A 48 -17.94 -4.23 -3.34
CA ALA A 48 -18.27 -3.27 -4.39
C ALA A 48 -17.49 -3.58 -5.67
N THR A 49 -18.21 -3.81 -6.78
CA THR A 49 -17.63 -4.09 -8.10
C THR A 49 -17.72 -2.88 -9.04
N SER A 50 -18.44 -1.83 -8.65
CA SER A 50 -18.54 -0.55 -9.35
C SER A 50 -18.22 0.67 -8.47
N SER A 51 -17.85 1.78 -9.10
CA SER A 51 -17.59 3.04 -8.38
C SER A 51 -18.85 3.65 -7.76
N SER A 52 -20.02 3.45 -8.36
CA SER A 52 -21.31 3.88 -7.82
C SER A 52 -21.62 3.15 -6.51
N GLN A 53 -21.52 1.82 -6.50
CA GLN A 53 -21.72 1.00 -5.29
C GLN A 53 -20.77 1.42 -4.17
N LYS A 54 -19.48 1.62 -4.49
CA LYS A 54 -18.49 2.08 -3.52
C LYS A 54 -18.87 3.45 -2.93
N LYS A 55 -19.32 4.39 -3.76
CA LYS A 55 -19.78 5.71 -3.33
C LYS A 55 -21.02 5.61 -2.42
N VAL A 56 -22.02 4.82 -2.79
CA VAL A 56 -23.24 4.61 -2.00
C VAL A 56 -22.90 4.11 -0.59
N PHE A 57 -22.00 3.14 -0.47
CA PHE A 57 -21.57 2.66 0.84
C PHE A 57 -20.81 3.71 1.65
N GLN A 58 -19.92 4.47 1.01
CA GLN A 58 -19.16 5.55 1.65
C GLN A 58 -20.09 6.64 2.20
N ASP A 59 -21.08 7.06 1.40
CA ASP A 59 -22.07 8.08 1.78
C ASP A 59 -22.96 7.58 2.95
N ARG A 60 -23.33 6.30 2.94
CA ARG A 60 -24.05 5.66 4.06
C ARG A 60 -23.21 5.64 5.34
N LEU A 61 -21.92 5.32 5.24
CA LEU A 61 -21.04 5.29 6.40
C LEU A 61 -20.87 6.69 7.00
N ILE A 62 -20.72 7.73 6.18
CA ILE A 62 -20.67 9.12 6.65
C ILE A 62 -21.97 9.50 7.35
N THR A 63 -23.11 9.22 6.74
CA THR A 63 -24.43 9.50 7.33
C THR A 63 -24.58 8.81 8.68
N LYS A 64 -24.14 7.55 8.78
CA LYS A 64 -24.16 6.78 10.03
C LYS A 64 -23.28 7.41 11.11
N ILE A 65 -22.07 7.84 10.78
CA ILE A 65 -21.15 8.52 11.71
C ILE A 65 -21.76 9.85 12.17
N LYS A 66 -22.28 10.66 11.24
CA LYS A 66 -22.91 11.95 11.55
C LYS A 66 -24.11 11.77 12.48
N HIS A 67 -24.99 10.81 12.17
CA HIS A 67 -26.14 10.51 13.00
C HIS A 67 -25.74 10.06 14.43
N ALA A 68 -24.70 9.22 14.54
CA ALA A 68 -24.16 8.84 15.84
C ALA A 68 -23.62 10.05 16.62
N CYS A 69 -22.87 10.95 15.96
CA CYS A 69 -22.46 12.22 16.57
C CYS A 69 -23.66 13.02 17.08
N ASP A 70 -24.72 13.18 16.28
CA ASP A 70 -25.89 13.99 16.63
C ASP A 70 -26.68 13.40 17.82
N ILE A 71 -26.84 12.07 17.89
CA ILE A 71 -27.40 11.38 19.06
C ILE A 71 -26.55 11.68 20.31
N HIS A 72 -25.22 11.60 20.20
CA HIS A 72 -24.35 11.80 21.35
C HIS A 72 -24.18 13.27 21.76
N LYS A 73 -24.43 14.24 20.86
CA LYS A 73 -24.48 15.68 21.22
C LYS A 73 -25.58 15.97 22.25
N GLN A 74 -26.67 15.18 22.26
CA GLN A 74 -27.80 15.36 23.17
C GLN A 74 -27.48 14.97 24.63
N ARG A 75 -26.40 14.21 24.87
CA ARG A 75 -26.09 13.60 26.17
C ARG A 75 -25.28 14.49 27.14
N GLN A 76 -25.19 15.80 26.89
CA GLN A 76 -24.49 16.79 27.75
C GLN A 76 -23.09 16.34 28.21
N LEU A 77 -22.33 15.71 27.31
CA LEU A 77 -21.01 15.18 27.61
C LEU A 77 -19.97 16.30 27.70
N SER A 78 -19.03 16.18 28.64
CA SER A 78 -17.82 17.02 28.67
C SER A 78 -16.98 16.82 27.40
N VAL A 79 -16.09 17.76 27.09
CA VAL A 79 -15.22 17.67 25.89
C VAL A 79 -14.40 16.39 25.90
N ARG A 80 -13.84 16.01 27.06
CA ARG A 80 -13.13 14.73 27.24
C ARG A 80 -14.06 13.53 27.07
N GLY A 81 -15.28 13.58 27.62
CA GLY A 81 -16.28 12.53 27.43
C GLY A 81 -16.65 12.33 25.95
N ARG A 82 -16.79 13.42 25.19
CA ARG A 82 -17.00 13.38 23.74
C ARG A 82 -15.82 12.74 23.01
N ALA A 83 -14.58 13.08 23.38
CA ALA A 83 -13.39 12.43 22.80
C ALA A 83 -13.37 10.91 23.03
N THR A 84 -13.70 10.45 24.24
CA THR A 84 -13.81 9.02 24.55
C THR A 84 -14.90 8.35 23.71
N VAL A 85 -16.11 8.91 23.68
CA VAL A 85 -17.23 8.37 22.89
C VAL A 85 -16.90 8.33 21.40
N LEU A 86 -16.23 9.37 20.89
CA LEU A 86 -15.82 9.44 19.51
C LEU A 86 -14.86 8.30 19.15
N ASN A 87 -13.77 8.15 19.92
CA ASN A 87 -12.74 7.14 19.66
C ASN A 87 -13.25 5.71 19.81
N VAL A 88 -14.04 5.44 20.85
CA VAL A 88 -14.43 4.09 21.26
C VAL A 88 -15.72 3.61 20.60
N LEU A 89 -16.72 4.49 20.45
CA LEU A 89 -18.04 4.10 19.97
C LEU A 89 -18.29 4.55 18.53
N ILE A 90 -18.23 5.86 18.26
CA ILE A 90 -18.64 6.43 16.97
C ILE A 90 -17.72 5.92 15.84
N LEU A 91 -16.40 6.02 16.03
CA LEU A 91 -15.42 5.64 15.01
C LEU A 91 -15.13 4.14 14.95
N SER A 92 -15.65 3.33 15.89
CA SER A 92 -15.44 1.87 15.87
C SER A 92 -15.89 1.22 14.54
N THR A 93 -17.02 1.69 14.01
CA THR A 93 -17.57 1.23 12.73
C THR A 93 -16.68 1.59 11.55
N LEU A 94 -16.04 2.77 11.59
CA LEU A 94 -15.06 3.18 10.60
C LEU A 94 -13.81 2.30 10.69
N TRP A 95 -13.28 2.06 11.89
CA TRP A 95 -12.11 1.20 12.09
C TRP A 95 -12.32 -0.21 11.57
N HIS A 96 -13.52 -0.78 11.78
CA HIS A 96 -13.86 -2.10 11.24
C HIS A 96 -13.68 -2.16 9.73
N VAL A 97 -14.24 -1.18 9.01
CA VAL A 97 -14.24 -1.10 7.55
C VAL A 97 -12.84 -0.80 7.00
N LEU A 98 -12.10 0.13 7.62
CA LEU A 98 -10.78 0.58 7.16
C LEU A 98 -9.70 -0.51 7.20
N ARG A 99 -9.92 -1.60 7.94
CA ARG A 99 -9.01 -2.77 7.96
C ARG A 99 -8.84 -3.45 6.61
N VAL A 100 -9.86 -3.36 5.75
CA VAL A 100 -9.91 -4.06 4.45
C VAL A 100 -10.21 -3.10 3.30
N SER A 101 -10.94 -2.02 3.57
CA SER A 101 -11.39 -1.07 2.54
C SER A 101 -10.63 0.25 2.59
N TRP A 102 -10.14 0.70 1.43
CA TRP A 102 -9.51 2.01 1.30
C TRP A 102 -10.50 3.13 1.02
N PHE A 103 -10.32 4.22 1.75
CA PHE A 103 -11.06 5.48 1.68
C PHE A 103 -10.15 6.61 1.18
N PRO A 104 -10.61 7.43 0.21
CA PRO A 104 -9.85 8.60 -0.25
C PRO A 104 -9.63 9.63 0.86
N GLN A 105 -8.51 10.35 0.78
CA GLN A 105 -8.16 11.39 1.78
C GLN A 105 -9.23 12.48 1.91
N ARG A 106 -9.88 12.88 0.81
CA ARG A 106 -11.02 13.82 0.83
C ARG A 106 -12.13 13.34 1.78
N LEU A 107 -12.47 12.05 1.71
CA LEU A 107 -13.55 11.45 2.49
C LEU A 107 -13.17 11.36 3.98
N LEU A 108 -11.93 10.99 4.26
CA LEU A 108 -11.38 10.96 5.62
C LEU A 108 -11.30 12.38 6.22
N GLY A 109 -11.00 13.38 5.39
CA GLY A 109 -11.07 14.80 5.77
C GLY A 109 -12.49 15.22 6.15
N THR A 110 -13.50 14.85 5.36
CA THR A 110 -14.92 15.09 5.70
C THR A 110 -15.29 14.44 7.03
N ILE A 111 -14.88 13.19 7.26
CA ILE A 111 -15.09 12.52 8.55
C ILE A 111 -14.39 13.28 9.68
N GLY A 112 -13.12 13.69 9.49
CA GLY A 112 -12.37 14.49 10.45
C GLY A 112 -13.07 15.81 10.80
N SER A 113 -13.68 16.49 9.82
CA SER A 113 -14.48 17.69 10.06
C SER A 113 -15.71 17.39 10.92
N ILE A 114 -16.45 16.31 10.65
CA ILE A 114 -17.60 15.88 11.45
C ILE A 114 -17.16 15.55 12.89
N CYS A 115 -16.02 14.86 13.05
CA CYS A 115 -15.44 14.56 14.35
C CYS A 115 -15.10 15.84 15.11
N ARG A 116 -14.45 16.82 14.47
CA ARG A 116 -14.11 18.09 15.09
C ARG A 116 -15.36 18.86 15.52
N GLU A 117 -16.37 18.94 14.65
CA GLU A 117 -17.64 19.62 14.95
C GLU A 117 -18.33 18.99 16.17
N PHE A 118 -18.34 17.65 16.26
CA PHE A 118 -18.85 16.94 17.42
C PHE A 118 -18.08 17.29 18.70
N LEU A 119 -16.75 17.28 18.66
CA LEU A 119 -15.92 17.59 19.82
C LEU A 119 -16.09 19.03 20.30
N MET A 120 -16.14 19.98 19.36
CA MET A 120 -16.23 21.41 19.63
C MET A 120 -17.68 21.90 19.80
N PHE A 121 -18.65 20.98 19.88
CA PHE A 121 -20.03 21.34 20.14
C PHE A 121 -20.16 22.16 21.43
N ARG A 122 -20.65 23.40 21.31
CA ARG A 122 -20.77 24.38 22.41
C ARG A 122 -19.44 24.74 23.10
N VAL A 123 -18.33 24.70 22.37
CA VAL A 123 -17.00 25.12 22.86
C VAL A 123 -16.52 26.30 22.02
N PHE A 124 -16.12 27.38 22.68
CA PHE A 124 -15.54 28.56 22.05
C PHE A 124 -14.36 29.09 22.90
N PRO A 125 -13.23 29.47 22.27
CA PRO A 125 -12.91 29.36 20.85
C PRO A 125 -12.70 27.91 20.39
N PRO A 126 -13.00 27.57 19.13
CA PRO A 126 -12.87 26.21 18.63
C PRO A 126 -11.40 25.85 18.41
N VAL A 127 -10.96 24.72 18.97
CA VAL A 127 -9.58 24.23 18.88
C VAL A 127 -9.34 23.55 17.51
N SER A 128 -8.12 23.61 16.98
CA SER A 128 -7.76 22.91 15.74
C SER A 128 -7.80 21.40 15.92
N PHE A 129 -8.07 20.66 14.84
CA PHE A 129 -8.12 19.19 14.94
C PHE A 129 -6.76 18.60 15.32
N ASP A 130 -5.66 19.23 14.91
CA ASP A 130 -4.29 18.77 15.19
C ASP A 130 -3.96 18.85 16.69
N VAL A 131 -4.40 19.93 17.36
CA VAL A 131 -4.23 20.04 18.83
C VAL A 131 -5.09 18.99 19.55
N LEU A 132 -6.30 18.70 19.07
CA LEU A 132 -7.17 17.68 19.68
C LEU A 132 -6.59 16.25 19.55
N GLN A 133 -5.78 16.00 18.52
CA GLN A 133 -5.09 14.73 18.30
C GLN A 133 -3.92 14.50 19.29
N LEU A 134 -3.35 15.57 19.85
CA LEU A 134 -2.21 15.45 20.76
C LEU A 134 -2.56 14.62 22.01
N PRO A 135 -1.57 13.94 22.63
CA PRO A 135 -1.78 13.22 23.88
C PRO A 135 -2.30 14.14 24.99
N LEU A 136 -3.03 13.55 25.95
CA LEU A 136 -3.51 14.26 27.15
C LEU A 136 -2.36 14.95 27.92
N LYS A 137 -1.18 14.33 27.96
CA LYS A 137 0.02 14.89 28.60
C LYS A 137 0.53 16.17 27.93
N GLN A 138 0.15 16.41 26.68
CA GLN A 138 0.51 17.59 25.89
C GLN A 138 -0.67 18.56 25.72
N GLY A 139 -1.73 18.42 26.53
CA GLY A 139 -2.92 19.28 26.50
C GLY A 139 -3.94 18.95 25.39
N GLY A 140 -3.73 17.88 24.61
CA GLY A 140 -4.71 17.40 23.64
C GLY A 140 -5.73 16.42 24.24
N LEU A 141 -6.51 15.76 23.36
CA LEU A 141 -7.54 14.80 23.77
C LEU A 141 -7.25 13.36 23.31
N GLY A 142 -6.14 13.13 22.59
CA GLY A 142 -5.79 11.84 22.01
C GLY A 142 -6.82 11.34 21.00
N VAL A 143 -7.46 12.25 20.26
CA VAL A 143 -8.44 11.89 19.21
C VAL A 143 -7.72 11.24 18.04
N LEU A 144 -8.23 10.10 17.58
CA LEU A 144 -7.62 9.37 16.48
C LEU A 144 -7.96 10.04 15.14
N ASN A 145 -6.93 10.32 14.35
CA ASN A 145 -7.09 10.83 12.99
C ASN A 145 -7.47 9.70 12.02
N PRO A 146 -8.62 9.78 11.31
CA PRO A 146 -9.03 8.73 10.38
C PRO A 146 -8.01 8.42 9.27
N ALA A 147 -7.27 9.42 8.78
CA ALA A 147 -6.25 9.24 7.75
C ALA A 147 -5.05 8.44 8.26
N ILE A 148 -4.54 8.79 9.44
CA ILE A 148 -3.42 8.09 10.08
C ILE A 148 -3.87 6.68 10.48
N GLN A 149 -5.06 6.55 11.05
CA GLN A 149 -5.59 5.27 11.50
C GLN A 149 -5.82 4.30 10.34
N GLN A 150 -6.25 4.78 9.15
CA GLN A 150 -6.36 3.93 7.96
C GLN A 150 -5.02 3.27 7.62
N LEU A 151 -3.92 4.02 7.71
CA LEU A 151 -2.57 3.51 7.44
C LEU A 151 -2.13 2.57 8.56
N ALA A 152 -2.33 2.96 9.83
CA ALA A 152 -1.95 2.16 10.98
C ALA A 152 -2.62 0.78 11.01
N LEU A 153 -3.89 0.69 10.59
CA LEU A 153 -4.61 -0.58 10.52
C LEU A 153 -4.02 -1.57 9.50
N GLN A 154 -3.26 -1.07 8.51
CA GLN A 154 -2.56 -1.94 7.55
C GLN A 154 -1.38 -2.67 8.17
N PHE A 155 -0.93 -2.24 9.36
CA PHE A 155 0.19 -2.87 10.05
C PHE A 155 -0.06 -4.36 10.31
N ARG A 156 -1.31 -4.74 10.59
CA ARG A 156 -1.73 -6.14 10.73
C ARG A 156 -1.27 -7.01 9.56
N TRP A 157 -1.26 -6.47 8.34
CA TRP A 157 -0.85 -7.17 7.13
C TRP A 157 0.64 -6.98 6.85
N LEU A 158 1.19 -5.80 7.13
CA LEU A 158 2.60 -5.49 6.91
C LEU A 158 3.53 -6.33 7.79
N THR A 159 3.23 -6.50 9.08
CA THR A 159 4.10 -7.23 10.02
C THR A 159 4.47 -8.65 9.51
N PRO A 160 3.52 -9.54 9.21
CA PRO A 160 3.87 -10.88 8.73
C PRO A 160 4.42 -10.88 7.29
N LEU A 161 4.14 -9.85 6.47
CA LEU A 161 4.75 -9.72 5.14
C LEU A 161 6.25 -9.39 5.23
N ILE A 162 6.64 -8.62 6.25
CA ILE A 162 8.01 -8.12 6.43
C ILE A 162 8.86 -9.10 7.26
N HIS A 163 8.31 -9.64 8.35
CA HIS A 163 9.08 -10.42 9.32
C HIS A 163 9.14 -11.92 9.00
N GLU A 164 8.12 -12.49 8.36
CA GLU A 164 8.07 -13.93 8.12
C GLU A 164 8.70 -14.26 6.76
N ASN A 165 9.78 -15.05 6.76
CA ASN A 165 10.34 -15.56 5.50
C ASN A 165 9.38 -16.56 4.83
N ASN A 166 8.73 -17.42 5.63
CA ASN A 166 7.79 -18.43 5.18
C ASN A 166 6.47 -18.33 5.97
N PRO A 167 5.55 -17.45 5.54
CA PRO A 167 4.31 -17.23 6.28
C PRO A 167 3.38 -18.45 6.20
N THR A 168 2.84 -18.86 7.35
CA THR A 168 1.85 -19.95 7.44
C THR A 168 0.43 -19.48 7.11
N SER A 169 0.14 -18.20 7.35
CA SER A 169 -1.17 -17.60 7.08
C SER A 169 -1.47 -17.57 5.58
N LEU A 170 -2.59 -18.20 5.19
CA LEU A 170 -3.07 -18.19 3.80
C LEU A 170 -3.20 -16.76 3.26
N THR A 171 -3.70 -15.84 4.08
CA THR A 171 -3.86 -14.43 3.67
C THR A 171 -2.52 -13.82 3.31
N VAL A 172 -1.49 -13.99 4.14
CA VAL A 172 -0.17 -13.42 3.91
C VAL A 172 0.51 -14.05 2.69
N ARG A 173 0.34 -15.37 2.49
CA ARG A 173 0.79 -16.07 1.28
C ARG A 173 0.10 -15.54 0.02
N TRP A 174 -1.21 -15.36 0.07
CA TRP A 174 -1.98 -14.82 -1.04
C TRP A 174 -1.59 -13.39 -1.38
N ILE A 175 -1.37 -12.52 -0.37
CA ILE A 175 -0.90 -11.15 -0.61
C ILE A 175 0.48 -11.16 -1.26
N GLY A 176 1.41 -12.00 -0.78
CA GLY A 176 2.74 -12.16 -1.39
C GLY A 176 2.66 -12.61 -2.85
N ALA A 177 1.91 -13.68 -3.12
CA ALA A 177 1.69 -14.19 -4.48
C ALA A 177 1.01 -13.16 -5.38
N HIS A 178 0.07 -12.37 -4.85
CA HIS A 178 -0.57 -11.29 -5.60
C HIS A 178 0.43 -10.18 -5.95
N MET A 179 1.28 -9.78 -5.01
CA MET A 179 2.35 -8.80 -5.27
C MET A 179 3.31 -9.29 -6.35
N GLU A 180 3.73 -10.56 -6.29
CA GLU A 180 4.58 -11.19 -7.30
C GLU A 180 3.89 -11.23 -8.67
N SER A 181 2.60 -11.63 -8.72
CA SER A 181 1.83 -11.70 -9.97
C SER A 181 1.62 -10.37 -10.67
N MET A 182 1.58 -9.28 -9.89
CA MET A 182 1.38 -7.92 -10.40
C MET A 182 2.70 -7.22 -10.74
N SER A 183 3.83 -7.78 -10.29
CA SER A 183 5.15 -7.22 -10.53
C SER A 183 5.54 -7.39 -12.00
N THR A 184 6.12 -6.35 -12.58
CA THR A 184 6.70 -6.42 -13.94
C THR A 184 8.06 -7.14 -13.95
N LEU A 185 8.64 -7.36 -12.76
CA LEU A 185 9.95 -7.96 -12.55
C LEU A 185 9.81 -9.23 -11.70
N SER A 186 10.63 -10.24 -11.99
CA SER A 186 10.74 -11.44 -11.15
C SER A 186 11.38 -11.04 -9.81
N LEU A 187 10.54 -10.86 -8.78
CA LEU A 187 10.99 -10.54 -7.43
C LEU A 187 11.48 -11.83 -6.75
N LEU A 188 12.75 -11.86 -6.37
CA LEU A 188 13.30 -12.94 -5.53
C LEU A 188 12.83 -12.83 -4.08
N ASP A 189 12.51 -11.61 -3.64
CA ASP A 189 12.02 -11.33 -2.29
C ASP A 189 10.91 -10.26 -2.32
N ARG A 190 9.75 -10.64 -1.79
CA ARG A 190 8.55 -9.80 -1.64
C ARG A 190 8.74 -8.55 -0.79
N ARG A 191 9.81 -8.46 0.01
CA ARG A 191 10.16 -7.29 0.84
C ARG A 191 10.82 -6.18 0.03
N LEU A 192 11.43 -6.52 -1.11
CA LEU A 192 12.19 -5.56 -1.92
C LEU A 192 11.36 -4.35 -2.36
N PRO A 193 10.11 -4.49 -2.85
CA PRO A 193 9.29 -3.33 -3.20
C PRO A 193 8.99 -2.42 -2.01
N PHE A 194 8.99 -2.89 -0.76
CA PHE A 194 8.83 -2.01 0.39
C PHE A 194 10.08 -1.14 0.61
N ILE A 195 11.27 -1.72 0.46
CA ILE A 195 12.55 -1.03 0.68
C ILE A 195 12.93 -0.13 -0.51
N PHE A 196 12.67 -0.58 -1.74
CA PHE A 196 13.05 0.08 -2.98
C PHE A 196 11.82 0.56 -3.76
N PRO A 197 11.42 1.83 -3.65
CA PRO A 197 10.27 2.38 -4.36
C PRO A 197 10.32 2.21 -5.88
N ALA A 198 11.52 2.14 -6.47
CA ALA A 198 11.75 1.86 -7.89
C ALA A 198 11.06 0.56 -8.37
N LEU A 199 10.98 -0.45 -7.51
CA LEU A 199 10.38 -1.75 -7.81
C LEU A 199 8.84 -1.75 -7.73
N ARG A 200 8.22 -0.63 -7.33
CA ARG A 200 6.76 -0.50 -7.22
C ARG A 200 6.10 -0.09 -8.54
N ARG A 201 6.86 0.08 -9.63
CA ARG A 201 6.32 0.46 -10.94
C ARG A 201 5.31 -0.57 -11.44
N GLY A 202 4.11 -0.11 -11.79
CA GLY A 202 2.97 -0.97 -12.14
C GLY A 202 2.13 -1.45 -10.95
N LEU A 203 2.66 -1.35 -9.72
CA LEU A 203 1.95 -1.73 -8.48
C LEU A 203 1.24 -0.54 -7.81
N LEU A 204 1.54 0.68 -8.26
CA LEU A 204 0.95 1.92 -7.78
C LEU A 204 -0.10 2.41 -8.78
N HIS A 205 -1.37 2.32 -8.39
CA HIS A 205 -2.46 2.95 -9.12
C HIS A 205 -2.92 4.21 -8.38
N GLU A 206 -2.73 5.37 -9.01
CA GLU A 206 -3.04 6.67 -8.39
C GLU A 206 -4.55 6.87 -8.14
N TYR A 207 -5.39 6.45 -9.08
CA TYR A 207 -6.83 6.73 -9.06
C TYR A 207 -7.67 5.65 -8.36
N ARG A 208 -7.15 4.41 -8.27
CA ARG A 208 -7.78 3.28 -7.56
C ARG A 208 -6.69 2.47 -6.88
N PRO A 209 -6.24 2.86 -5.68
CA PRO A 209 -5.19 2.13 -5.00
C PRO A 209 -5.70 0.71 -4.71
N GLY A 210 -5.11 -0.27 -5.41
CA GLY A 210 -5.26 -1.67 -5.08
C GLY A 210 -4.55 -1.98 -3.77
N LEU A 211 -4.60 -3.24 -3.36
CA LEU A 211 -3.99 -3.69 -2.11
C LEU A 211 -2.52 -3.27 -1.96
N CYS A 212 -1.70 -3.50 -2.99
CA CYS A 212 -0.27 -3.16 -2.97
C CYS A 212 -0.04 -1.66 -2.73
N SER A 213 -0.79 -0.79 -3.43
CA SER A 213 -0.66 0.65 -3.23
C SER A 213 -1.00 1.09 -1.80
N ILE A 214 -1.97 0.44 -1.15
CA ILE A 214 -2.35 0.76 0.23
C ILE A 214 -1.23 0.35 1.19
N LEU A 215 -0.69 -0.86 1.01
CA LEU A 215 0.39 -1.39 1.82
C LEU A 215 1.66 -0.53 1.68
N TYR A 216 2.06 -0.15 0.47
CA TYR A 216 3.23 0.71 0.26
C TYR A 216 3.06 2.10 0.86
N ARG A 217 1.89 2.73 0.68
CA ARG A 217 1.60 4.04 1.30
C ARG A 217 1.64 3.96 2.82
N ALA A 218 1.06 2.91 3.40
CA ALA A 218 1.11 2.68 4.85
C ALA A 218 2.54 2.45 5.33
N PHE A 219 3.32 1.67 4.57
CA PHE A 219 4.72 1.42 4.88
C PHE A 219 5.53 2.73 4.88
N ASP A 220 5.47 3.52 3.81
CA ASP A 220 6.21 4.79 3.68
C ASP A 220 5.84 5.82 4.76
N SER A 221 4.58 5.81 5.20
CA SER A 221 4.09 6.80 6.17
C SER A 221 4.40 6.44 7.61
N LEU A 222 4.58 5.14 7.91
CA LEU A 222 4.73 4.64 9.28
C LEU A 222 6.14 4.16 9.59
N PHE A 223 6.91 3.79 8.57
CA PHE A 223 8.26 3.28 8.73
C PHE A 223 9.25 4.21 8.06
N ASP A 224 10.15 4.77 8.85
CA ASP A 224 11.39 5.33 8.33
C ASP A 224 12.42 4.21 8.10
N ARG A 225 13.46 4.52 7.32
CA ARG A 225 14.54 3.55 7.03
C ARG A 225 15.16 2.98 8.30
N ALA A 226 15.31 3.79 9.34
CA ALA A 226 15.90 3.39 10.62
C ALA A 226 15.03 2.35 11.35
N THR A 227 13.71 2.57 11.38
CA THR A 227 12.73 1.69 12.04
C THR A 227 12.57 0.39 11.27
N VAL A 228 12.61 0.39 9.93
CA VAL A 228 12.66 -0.84 9.13
C VAL A 228 13.91 -1.64 9.46
N SER A 229 15.06 -0.98 9.45
CA SER A 229 16.36 -1.61 9.75
C SER A 229 16.36 -2.29 11.11
N LYS A 230 15.81 -1.61 12.14
CA LYS A 230 15.63 -2.14 13.49
C LYS A 230 14.63 -3.31 13.56
N ASN A 231 13.48 -3.19 12.89
CA ASN A 231 12.41 -4.19 12.99
C ASN A 231 12.69 -5.45 12.20
N LEU A 232 13.39 -5.37 11.05
CA LEU A 232 13.74 -6.56 10.27
C LEU A 232 14.52 -7.59 11.10
N ASN A 233 15.07 -7.20 12.27
CA ASN A 233 15.79 -8.06 13.21
C ASN A 233 16.83 -8.92 12.49
N VAL A 234 17.34 -8.40 11.37
CA VAL A 234 18.51 -8.90 10.69
C VAL A 234 19.66 -8.39 11.53
N PRO A 235 20.53 -9.25 12.08
CA PRO A 235 21.72 -8.79 12.77
C PRO A 235 22.55 -7.97 11.78
N LEU A 236 22.50 -6.64 11.88
CA LEU A 236 23.28 -5.73 11.02
C LEU A 236 24.77 -5.76 11.38
N ASP A 237 25.10 -6.35 12.54
CA ASP A 237 26.47 -6.60 12.99
C ASP A 237 27.12 -7.78 12.26
N GLN A 238 26.34 -8.56 11.48
CA GLN A 238 26.86 -9.54 10.54
C GLN A 238 26.39 -9.16 9.13
N PRO A 239 27.30 -9.04 8.14
CA PRO A 239 26.88 -8.78 6.78
C PRO A 239 25.91 -9.89 6.37
N PRO A 240 24.66 -9.57 5.95
CA PRO A 240 23.74 -10.59 5.50
C PRO A 240 24.42 -11.39 4.39
N GLN A 241 24.29 -12.71 4.41
CA GLN A 241 24.67 -13.54 3.26
C GLN A 241 23.66 -13.28 2.13
N LEU A 242 23.80 -12.12 1.51
CA LEU A 242 23.09 -11.78 0.29
C LEU A 242 23.69 -12.66 -0.79
N THR A 243 22.88 -13.56 -1.35
CA THR A 243 23.32 -14.36 -2.49
C THR A 243 23.66 -13.42 -3.65
N SER A 244 24.60 -13.81 -4.50
CA SER A 244 24.92 -13.06 -5.73
C SER A 244 23.64 -12.76 -6.52
N ASP A 245 22.74 -13.73 -6.61
CA ASP A 245 21.45 -13.63 -7.30
C ASP A 245 20.55 -12.55 -6.69
N PHE A 246 20.56 -12.41 -5.36
CA PHE A 246 19.82 -11.34 -4.68
C PHE A 246 20.36 -9.97 -5.08
N CYS A 247 21.67 -9.76 -5.01
CA CYS A 247 22.31 -8.50 -5.38
C CYS A 247 22.08 -8.16 -6.87
N LEU A 248 22.10 -9.16 -7.73
CA LEU A 248 21.83 -9.04 -9.16
C LEU A 248 20.37 -8.66 -9.48
N SER A 249 19.44 -8.91 -8.55
CA SER A 249 18.01 -8.59 -8.71
C SER A 249 17.61 -7.18 -8.28
N LEU A 250 18.55 -6.40 -7.76
CA LEU A 250 18.29 -5.03 -7.31
C LEU A 250 18.25 -4.04 -8.49
N PRO A 251 17.46 -2.96 -8.40
CA PRO A 251 17.40 -1.95 -9.46
C PRO A 251 18.69 -1.11 -9.48
N LEU A 252 19.24 -0.87 -10.67
CA LEU A 252 20.48 -0.10 -10.86
C LEU A 252 20.40 1.30 -10.27
N SER A 253 19.23 1.94 -10.31
CA SER A 253 19.04 3.27 -9.74
C SER A 253 19.28 3.31 -8.22
N ALA A 254 19.09 2.19 -7.52
CA ALA A 254 19.29 2.11 -6.07
C ALA A 254 20.65 1.55 -5.66
N THR A 255 21.34 0.80 -6.54
CA THR A 255 22.62 0.15 -6.22
C THR A 255 23.83 0.93 -6.70
N VAL A 256 23.69 1.70 -7.78
CA VAL A 256 24.79 2.52 -8.32
C VAL A 256 24.93 3.78 -7.47
N SER A 257 26.16 4.10 -7.08
CA SER A 257 26.48 5.40 -6.51
C SER A 257 26.46 6.45 -7.62
N TRP A 258 25.38 7.24 -7.68
CA TRP A 258 25.22 8.27 -8.70
C TRP A 258 25.96 9.55 -8.31
N PRO A 259 26.80 10.12 -9.19
CA PRO A 259 27.39 11.43 -8.98
C PRO A 259 26.33 12.51 -8.84
N ALA A 260 26.59 13.52 -8.00
CA ALA A 260 25.67 14.64 -7.78
C ALA A 260 25.34 15.44 -9.05
N GLN A 261 26.18 15.35 -10.08
CA GLN A 261 26.00 16.00 -11.38
C GLN A 261 24.89 15.35 -12.23
N ILE A 262 24.55 14.09 -11.97
CA ILE A 262 23.51 13.39 -12.72
C ILE A 262 22.14 13.75 -12.18
N LYS A 263 21.31 14.36 -13.03
CA LYS A 263 19.93 14.74 -12.70
C LYS A 263 19.11 13.53 -12.22
N PRO A 264 18.26 13.67 -11.19
CA PRO A 264 17.41 12.58 -10.69
C PRO A 264 16.54 11.93 -11.76
N SER A 265 16.03 12.71 -12.72
CA SER A 265 15.23 12.17 -13.84
C SER A 265 15.98 11.14 -14.68
N VAL A 266 17.30 11.27 -14.78
CA VAL A 266 18.17 10.33 -15.49
C VAL A 266 18.42 9.09 -14.64
N GLN A 267 18.61 9.25 -13.33
CA GLN A 267 18.72 8.12 -12.38
C GLN A 267 17.44 7.27 -12.39
N HIS A 268 16.27 7.93 -12.34
CA HIS A 268 14.96 7.27 -12.43
C HIS A 268 14.74 6.53 -13.75
N SER A 269 15.48 6.85 -14.81
CA SER A 269 15.40 6.09 -16.05
C SER A 269 15.94 4.65 -15.91
N PHE A 270 16.69 4.36 -14.83
CA PHE A 270 17.25 3.04 -14.50
C PHE A 270 16.45 2.25 -13.46
N ASP A 271 15.35 2.78 -12.92
CA ASP A 271 14.53 2.08 -11.92
C ASP A 271 13.99 0.72 -12.38
N THR A 272 13.81 0.53 -13.69
CA THR A 272 13.30 -0.72 -14.30
C THR A 272 14.42 -1.62 -14.81
N VAL A 273 15.68 -1.23 -14.64
CA VAL A 273 16.84 -1.98 -15.10
C VAL A 273 17.51 -2.58 -13.88
N LEU A 274 17.60 -3.90 -13.85
CA LEU A 274 18.19 -4.65 -12.76
C LEU A 274 19.70 -4.79 -12.98
N VAL A 275 20.45 -5.06 -11.90
CA VAL A 275 21.90 -5.29 -12.01
C VAL A 275 22.20 -6.44 -12.97
N LYS A 276 21.43 -7.54 -12.94
CA LYS A 276 21.54 -8.67 -13.87
C LYS A 276 21.30 -8.32 -15.33
N ASP A 277 20.65 -7.20 -15.62
CA ASP A 277 20.42 -6.75 -16.99
C ASP A 277 21.67 -6.07 -17.58
N ALA A 278 22.58 -5.57 -16.73
CA ALA A 278 23.80 -4.87 -17.14
C ALA A 278 25.09 -5.65 -16.84
N PHE A 279 25.09 -6.49 -15.81
CA PHE A 279 26.27 -7.19 -15.30
C PHE A 279 25.96 -8.66 -15.01
N PHE A 280 26.98 -9.51 -15.11
CA PHE A 280 26.97 -10.83 -14.47
C PHE A 280 28.04 -10.88 -13.39
N PHE A 281 27.83 -11.70 -12.37
CA PHE A 281 28.81 -11.92 -11.31
C PHE A 281 29.72 -13.10 -11.70
N ASP A 282 31.02 -12.86 -11.74
CA ASP A 282 32.02 -13.91 -11.92
C ASP A 282 32.43 -14.44 -10.53
N PRO A 283 32.07 -15.69 -10.18
CA PRO A 283 32.39 -16.25 -8.87
C PRO A 283 33.88 -16.56 -8.70
N VAL A 284 34.66 -16.68 -9.78
CA VAL A 284 36.11 -16.92 -9.72
C VAL A 284 36.84 -15.61 -9.44
N LEU A 285 36.49 -14.55 -10.16
CA LEU A 285 37.11 -13.23 -10.01
C LEU A 285 36.49 -12.39 -8.89
N GLN A 286 35.37 -12.84 -8.31
CA GLN A 286 34.59 -12.14 -7.28
C GLN A 286 34.23 -10.71 -7.69
N CYS A 287 33.93 -10.51 -8.97
CA CYS A 287 33.66 -9.18 -9.53
C CYS A 287 32.46 -9.18 -10.47
N LEU A 288 31.87 -7.99 -10.66
CA LEU A 288 30.82 -7.78 -11.66
C LEU A 288 31.46 -7.48 -13.00
N ILE A 289 31.09 -8.25 -14.02
CA ILE A 289 31.57 -8.08 -15.39
C ILE A 289 30.42 -7.52 -16.24
N PRO A 290 30.64 -6.44 -17.01
CA PRO A 290 29.65 -5.93 -17.94
C PRO A 290 29.21 -6.97 -18.97
N LEU A 291 27.92 -7.07 -19.24
CA LEU A 291 27.40 -7.97 -20.28
C LEU A 291 27.87 -7.60 -21.70
N SER A 292 28.42 -6.40 -21.92
CA SER A 292 28.97 -5.98 -23.21
C SER A 292 30.37 -6.55 -23.52
N SER A 293 31.08 -7.13 -22.55
CA SER A 293 32.45 -7.64 -22.74
C SER A 293 32.53 -9.14 -23.04
N SER A 294 31.45 -9.91 -22.86
CA SER A 294 31.39 -11.33 -23.22
C SER A 294 30.43 -11.56 -24.42
N GLN A 295 30.80 -12.51 -25.27
CA GLN A 295 30.31 -12.67 -26.63
C GLN A 295 28.78 -12.81 -26.81
N GLY A 296 28.26 -12.20 -27.87
CA GLY A 296 27.39 -12.87 -28.84
C GLY A 296 25.92 -13.14 -28.53
N ASN A 297 25.41 -12.95 -27.30
CA ASN A 297 24.01 -13.25 -27.01
C ASN A 297 23.10 -12.02 -27.03
N SER A 298 22.33 -11.94 -28.12
CA SER A 298 21.17 -11.09 -28.33
C SER A 298 20.04 -11.41 -27.33
N SER A 299 20.05 -10.79 -26.15
CA SER A 299 18.86 -10.73 -25.28
C SER A 299 18.76 -9.49 -24.39
N LEU A 300 19.46 -8.40 -24.71
CA LEU A 300 19.21 -7.08 -24.10
C LEU A 300 17.89 -6.49 -24.63
N ILE A 301 16.75 -7.06 -24.22
CA ILE A 301 15.42 -6.70 -24.75
C ILE A 301 14.90 -5.40 -24.11
N ILE A 302 15.27 -5.09 -22.86
CA ILE A 302 14.76 -3.92 -22.12
C ILE A 302 15.91 -2.98 -21.79
N GLY A 303 15.85 -1.74 -22.26
CA GLY A 303 16.75 -0.68 -21.82
C GLY A 303 18.19 -0.72 -22.37
N LYS A 304 18.47 -1.49 -23.44
CA LYS A 304 19.79 -1.62 -24.08
C LYS A 304 20.58 -0.30 -24.23
N TYR A 305 19.94 0.76 -24.73
CA TYR A 305 20.57 2.07 -24.88
C TYR A 305 20.95 2.73 -23.54
N ARG A 306 20.11 2.55 -22.51
CA ARG A 306 20.36 3.04 -21.15
C ARG A 306 21.55 2.31 -20.53
N ILE A 307 21.61 0.98 -20.70
CA ILE A 307 22.70 0.13 -20.20
C ILE A 307 24.02 0.51 -20.89
N LEU A 308 24.04 0.63 -22.22
CA LEU A 308 25.24 1.06 -22.96
C LEU A 308 25.72 2.44 -22.53
N LYS A 309 24.79 3.38 -22.29
CA LYS A 309 25.12 4.72 -21.78
C LYS A 309 25.74 4.65 -20.38
N LEU A 310 25.19 3.85 -19.48
CA LEU A 310 25.76 3.63 -18.15
C LEU A 310 27.16 3.01 -18.21
N LEU A 311 27.36 1.99 -19.05
CA LEU A 311 28.66 1.34 -19.20
C LEU A 311 29.71 2.30 -19.76
N ARG A 312 29.34 3.16 -20.72
CA ARG A 312 30.24 4.22 -21.21
C ARG A 312 30.62 5.20 -20.10
N TRP A 313 29.69 5.58 -19.23
CA TRP A 313 30.00 6.45 -18.09
C TRP A 313 30.98 5.81 -17.11
N ILE A 314 30.83 4.51 -16.85
CA ILE A 314 31.75 3.77 -15.99
C ILE A 314 33.14 3.68 -16.64
N GLN A 315 33.21 3.41 -17.94
CA GLN A 315 34.48 3.25 -18.68
C GLN A 315 35.22 4.58 -18.92
N SER A 316 34.49 5.66 -19.18
CA SER A 316 35.07 6.98 -19.48
C SER A 316 35.51 7.73 -18.23
N GLY A 317 35.10 7.31 -17.03
CA GLY A 317 35.37 8.05 -15.80
C GLY A 317 34.68 9.42 -15.72
N GLU A 318 33.86 9.80 -16.71
CA GLU A 318 33.17 11.10 -16.80
C GLU A 318 32.24 11.38 -15.61
N CYS A 319 31.95 10.37 -14.80
CA CYS A 319 31.15 10.45 -13.59
C CYS A 319 31.98 10.58 -12.29
N PHE A 320 33.29 10.37 -12.35
CA PHE A 320 34.21 10.46 -11.22
C PHE A 320 35.34 11.43 -11.56
N GLY A 321 35.00 12.72 -11.57
CA GLY A 321 35.98 13.80 -11.51
C GLY A 321 36.41 14.37 -12.86
N GLY A 322 35.95 15.60 -13.10
CA GLY A 322 36.74 16.61 -13.78
C GLY A 322 36.41 17.97 -13.14
N PRO A 323 37.38 18.69 -12.55
CA PRO A 323 37.16 20.07 -12.18
C PRO A 323 37.01 20.91 -13.46
N ALA A 324 36.34 22.05 -13.34
CA ALA A 324 36.43 23.09 -14.34
C ALA A 324 37.89 23.60 -14.39
N ASN A 325 38.37 23.76 -15.63
CA ASN A 325 39.68 24.21 -16.11
C ASN A 325 40.77 23.15 -16.23
#